data_AF-A0A258FBL6-F1
#
_entry.id   AF-A0A258FBL6-F1
#
_cell.length_a   1.000
_cell.length_b   1.000
_cell.length_c   1.000
_cell.angle_alpha   90.00
_cell.angle_beta   90.00
_cell.angle_gamma   90.00
#
_symmetry.space_group_name_H-M   'P 1'
#
loop_
_entity.id
_entity.type
_entity.pdbx_description
1 polymer ?
#
loop_
_entity_poly.entity_id
_entity_poly.type
_entity_poly.pdbx_seq_one_letter_code
_entity_poly.pdbx_strand_id
1 'polypeptide(L)'
;TLSAVMAYRPNAAEAWSCAGQAVALMPETSYSRGRMMALYGSADRSLQTVAQVRARSAANPGADYSQFVRSTSCDPSDTFTFSGLPDGAYFIIARVRQTRPANGGGEMVVMQRVELRGGQTIRLTLPQGGPAPRQPARPGPARPR
;
A
#
# COMPACT_ATOMS: atom_id res chain seq x y z
N THR A 1 -9.39 -9.84 -16.91
CA THR A 1 -9.17 -10.22 -15.50
C THR A 1 -7.82 -9.72 -15.06
N LEU A 2 -7.71 -9.12 -13.88
CA LEU A 2 -6.43 -8.84 -13.23
C LEU A 2 -6.23 -9.88 -12.15
N SER A 3 -5.18 -10.69 -12.26
CA SER A 3 -4.70 -11.50 -11.15
C SER A 3 -3.42 -10.88 -10.64
N ALA A 4 -3.24 -10.81 -9.34
CA ALA A 4 -2.00 -10.30 -8.78
C ALA A 4 -1.46 -11.20 -7.68
N VAL A 5 -0.14 -11.32 -7.69
CA VAL A 5 0.61 -12.04 -6.66
C VAL A 5 1.46 -11.02 -5.93
N MET A 6 1.40 -11.03 -4.60
CA MET A 6 2.28 -10.23 -3.79
C MET A 6 3.65 -10.90 -3.70
N ALA A 7 4.60 -10.39 -4.46
CA ALA A 7 5.99 -10.81 -4.37
C ALA A 7 6.70 -9.93 -3.33
N TYR A 8 6.90 -10.49 -2.15
CA TYR A 8 7.83 -9.91 -1.19
C TYR A 8 9.19 -10.61 -1.33
N ARG A 9 10.25 -9.82 -1.52
CA ARG A 9 11.63 -10.31 -1.44
C ARG A 9 12.18 -9.85 -0.09
N PRO A 10 12.02 -10.65 0.97
CA PRO A 10 12.58 -10.31 2.26
C PRO A 10 14.10 -10.22 2.18
N ASN A 11 14.66 -9.15 2.71
CA ASN A 11 15.87 -9.26 3.51
C ASN A 11 15.49 -10.21 4.64
N ALA A 12 16.24 -11.29 4.88
CA ALA A 12 15.86 -12.47 5.67
C ALA A 12 15.26 -12.24 7.09
N ALA A 13 15.27 -11.00 7.61
CA ALA A 13 14.79 -10.61 8.93
C ALA A 13 13.28 -10.25 8.99
N GLU A 14 12.65 -9.83 7.89
CA GLU A 14 11.24 -9.39 7.90
C GLU A 14 10.44 -10.27 6.96
N ALA A 15 9.27 -10.75 7.37
CA ALA A 15 8.33 -11.45 6.49
C ALA A 15 6.99 -10.71 6.50
N TRP A 16 6.42 -10.44 5.33
CA TRP A 16 5.16 -9.72 5.13
C TRP A 16 4.19 -10.58 4.33
N SER A 17 2.90 -10.51 4.67
CA SER A 17 1.82 -11.21 3.99
C SER A 17 0.57 -10.32 3.89
N CYS A 18 -0.20 -10.48 2.82
CA CYS A 18 -1.54 -9.89 2.70
C CYS A 18 -2.65 -10.86 3.06
N ALA A 19 -2.34 -12.12 3.42
CA ALA A 19 -3.35 -13.15 3.67
C ALA A 19 -4.46 -12.67 4.62
N GLY A 20 -5.71 -12.83 4.18
CA GLY A 20 -6.90 -12.42 4.91
C GLY A 20 -7.10 -10.89 5.02
N GLN A 21 -6.25 -10.07 4.39
CA GLN A 21 -6.39 -8.62 4.37
C GLN A 21 -7.17 -8.14 3.15
N ALA A 22 -7.81 -6.99 3.29
CA ALA A 22 -8.50 -6.34 2.19
C ALA A 22 -7.51 -5.70 1.20
N VAL A 23 -7.84 -5.84 -0.08
CA VAL A 23 -7.17 -5.18 -1.19
C VAL A 23 -8.20 -4.33 -1.94
N ALA A 24 -7.89 -3.05 -2.11
CA ALA A 24 -8.71 -2.12 -2.86
C ALA A 24 -8.07 -1.83 -4.23
N LEU A 25 -8.92 -1.65 -5.24
CA LEU A 25 -8.56 -1.28 -6.60
C LEU A 25 -9.45 -0.13 -7.05
N MET A 26 -8.85 0.90 -7.65
CA MET A 26 -9.58 2.04 -8.21
C MET A 26 -8.93 2.52 -9.51
N PRO A 27 -9.70 3.08 -10.46
CA PRO A 27 -9.16 3.61 -11.69
C PRO A 27 -8.24 4.82 -11.47
N GLU A 28 -7.23 4.96 -12.32
CA GLU A 28 -6.42 6.17 -12.40
C GLU A 28 -7.19 7.26 -13.14
N THR A 29 -7.29 8.41 -12.49
CA THR A 29 -7.84 9.67 -13.00
C THR A 29 -6.92 10.78 -12.51
N SER A 30 -7.06 12.00 -13.04
CA SER A 30 -6.33 13.17 -12.53
C SER A 30 -6.56 13.37 -11.02
N TYR A 31 -7.81 13.18 -10.58
CA TYR A 31 -8.18 13.27 -9.17
C TYR A 31 -7.53 12.16 -8.32
N SER A 32 -7.69 10.88 -8.68
CA SER A 32 -7.13 9.77 -7.89
C SER A 32 -5.60 9.80 -7.88
N ARG A 33 -4.96 10.26 -8.96
CA ARG A 33 -3.50 10.51 -9.01
C ARG A 33 -3.08 11.58 -8.00
N GLY A 34 -3.78 12.71 -7.95
CA GLY A 34 -3.55 13.76 -6.94
C GLY A 34 -3.77 13.27 -5.51
N ARG A 35 -4.81 12.45 -5.28
CA ARG A 35 -5.04 11.81 -3.97
C ARG A 35 -3.90 10.88 -3.58
N MET A 36 -3.37 10.06 -4.50
CA MET A 36 -2.25 9.17 -4.19
C MET A 36 -0.99 9.96 -3.82
N MET A 37 -0.69 11.03 -4.55
CA MET A 37 0.40 11.94 -4.18
C MET A 37 0.22 12.51 -2.76
N ALA A 38 -0.98 13.00 -2.41
CA ALA A 38 -1.23 13.59 -1.09
C ALA A 38 -1.16 12.58 0.06
N LEU A 39 -1.66 11.36 -0.14
CA LEU A 39 -1.77 10.35 0.93
C LEU A 39 -0.51 9.48 1.05
N TYR A 40 0.12 9.15 -0.07
CA TYR A 40 1.24 8.21 -0.12
C TYR A 40 2.58 8.89 -0.44
N GLY A 41 2.57 10.13 -0.94
CA GLY A 41 3.78 10.83 -1.39
C GLY A 41 4.26 10.41 -2.78
N SER A 42 3.55 9.49 -3.44
CA SER A 42 3.83 9.00 -4.79
C SER A 42 2.53 8.60 -5.47
N ALA A 43 2.50 8.67 -6.80
CA ALA A 43 1.44 8.15 -7.66
C ALA A 43 1.89 6.97 -8.51
N ASP A 44 3.05 6.37 -8.19
CA ASP A 44 3.53 5.18 -8.89
C ASP A 44 3.64 4.00 -7.93
N ARG A 45 4.31 4.20 -6.79
CA ARG A 45 4.48 3.16 -5.77
C ARG A 45 4.83 3.75 -4.42
N SER A 46 4.29 3.16 -3.35
CA SER A 46 4.61 3.55 -1.98
C SER A 46 4.37 2.41 -0.99
N LEU A 47 5.09 2.46 0.13
CA LEU A 47 4.87 1.63 1.32
C LEU A 47 4.80 2.56 2.53
N GLN A 48 3.68 2.56 3.26
CA GLN A 48 3.44 3.44 4.40
C GLN A 48 2.76 2.67 5.53
N THR A 49 2.83 3.18 6.76
CA THR A 49 2.02 2.63 7.85
C THR A 49 0.54 2.98 7.63
N VAL A 50 -0.38 2.08 8.05
CA VAL A 50 -1.82 2.38 8.03
C VAL A 50 -2.13 3.67 8.81
N ALA A 51 -1.46 3.87 9.95
CA ALA A 51 -1.65 5.03 10.81
C ALA A 51 -1.31 6.34 10.07
N GLN A 52 -0.20 6.37 9.34
CA GLN A 52 0.23 7.55 8.58
C GLN A 52 -0.71 7.88 7.43
N VAL A 53 -1.19 6.88 6.69
CA VAL A 53 -2.19 7.08 5.64
C VAL A 53 -3.49 7.62 6.23
N ARG A 54 -3.96 7.04 7.35
CA ARG A 54 -5.16 7.53 8.06
C ARG A 54 -5.02 8.98 8.51
N ALA A 55 -3.88 9.35 9.10
CA ALA A 55 -3.61 10.71 9.53
C ALA A 55 -3.63 11.70 8.35
N ARG A 56 -3.01 11.33 7.22
CA ARG A 56 -3.03 12.15 5.99
C ARG A 56 -4.42 12.25 5.38
N SER A 57 -5.20 11.17 5.40
CA SER A 57 -6.60 11.17 4.93
C SER A 57 -7.49 12.09 5.77
N ALA A 58 -7.25 12.15 7.08
CA ALA A 58 -7.97 13.07 7.98
C ALA A 58 -7.56 14.53 7.74
N ALA A 59 -6.26 14.80 7.54
CA ALA A 59 -5.75 16.15 7.27
C ALA A 59 -6.08 16.66 5.85
N ASN A 60 -6.29 15.75 4.91
CA ASN A 60 -6.66 16.04 3.54
C ASN A 60 -7.93 15.26 3.19
N PRO A 61 -9.12 15.71 3.64
CA PRO A 61 -10.37 15.08 3.24
C PRO A 61 -10.56 15.24 1.73
N GLY A 62 -10.92 14.15 1.05
CA GLY A 62 -11.21 14.16 -0.38
C GLY A 62 -12.72 14.09 -0.64
N ALA A 63 -13.10 14.21 -1.91
CA ALA A 63 -14.43 13.80 -2.37
C ALA A 63 -14.68 12.32 -2.04
N ASP A 64 -15.95 11.93 -1.96
CA ASP A 64 -16.32 10.51 -1.87
C ASP A 64 -16.23 9.85 -3.25
N TYR A 65 -15.32 8.89 -3.38
CA TYR A 65 -15.11 8.07 -4.57
C TYR A 65 -15.25 6.58 -4.27
N SER A 66 -15.84 6.22 -3.13
CA SER A 66 -16.01 4.84 -2.67
C SER A 66 -16.75 3.96 -3.69
N GLN A 67 -17.70 4.54 -4.44
CA GLN A 67 -18.42 3.86 -5.53
C GLN A 67 -17.51 3.37 -6.68
N PHE A 68 -16.33 3.98 -6.86
CA PHE A 68 -15.35 3.59 -7.88
C PHE A 68 -14.29 2.63 -7.34
N VAL A 69 -14.33 2.32 -6.04
CA VAL A 69 -13.41 1.40 -5.39
C VAL A 69 -14.00 0.00 -5.43
N ARG A 70 -13.27 -0.93 -6.04
CA ARG A 70 -13.53 -2.37 -5.94
C ARG A 70 -12.66 -2.94 -4.82
N SER A 71 -13.24 -3.80 -3.99
CA SER A 71 -12.51 -4.48 -2.91
C SER A 71 -12.54 -5.99 -3.10
N THR A 72 -11.45 -6.65 -2.76
CA THR A 72 -11.33 -8.11 -2.68
C THR A 72 -10.50 -8.50 -1.46
N SER A 73 -10.49 -9.77 -1.10
CA SER A 73 -9.62 -10.31 -0.04
C SER A 73 -8.39 -10.99 -0.64
N CYS A 74 -7.23 -10.78 -0.03
CA CYS A 74 -6.04 -11.56 -0.35
C CYS A 74 -6.11 -12.95 0.30
N ASP A 75 -5.80 -13.97 -0.48
CA ASP A 75 -5.88 -15.37 -0.09
C ASP A 75 -4.68 -15.82 0.76
N PRO A 76 -4.69 -17.04 1.33
CA PRO A 76 -3.57 -17.56 2.13
C PRO A 76 -2.25 -17.75 1.35
N SER A 77 -2.27 -17.69 0.02
CA SER A 77 -1.10 -17.82 -0.86
C SER A 77 -0.56 -16.45 -1.29
N ASP A 78 -0.97 -15.36 -0.63
CA ASP A 78 -0.62 -13.98 -0.95
C ASP A 78 -1.03 -13.56 -2.37
N THR A 79 -2.13 -14.12 -2.87
CA THR A 79 -2.70 -13.80 -4.18
C THR A 79 -4.09 -13.18 -4.06
N PHE A 80 -4.47 -12.41 -5.07
CA PHE A 80 -5.82 -11.88 -5.19
C PHE A 80 -6.15 -11.65 -6.65
N THR A 81 -7.44 -11.66 -6.96
CA THR A 81 -7.93 -11.49 -8.34
C THR A 81 -9.10 -10.53 -8.38
N PHE A 82 -9.10 -9.68 -9.42
CA PHE A 82 -10.22 -8.85 -9.83
C PHE A 82 -10.64 -9.25 -11.24
N SER A 83 -11.92 -9.58 -11.43
CA SER A 83 -12.48 -9.91 -12.74
C SER A 83 -13.29 -8.74 -13.33
N GLY A 84 -13.58 -8.80 -14.63
CA GLY A 84 -14.42 -7.81 -15.30
C GLY A 84 -13.90 -6.37 -15.19
N LEU A 85 -12.58 -6.19 -15.32
CA LEU A 85 -11.94 -4.88 -15.39
C LEU A 85 -11.68 -4.52 -16.86
N PRO A 86 -12.10 -3.32 -17.31
CA PRO A 86 -11.64 -2.75 -18.57
C PRO A 86 -10.11 -2.60 -18.60
N ASP A 87 -9.58 -2.44 -19.81
CA ASP A 87 -8.20 -2.03 -19.98
C ASP A 87 -8.02 -0.57 -19.55
N GLY A 88 -6.88 -0.27 -18.92
CA GLY A 88 -6.63 1.04 -18.36
C GLY A 88 -5.62 1.04 -17.22
N ALA A 89 -5.42 2.21 -16.63
CA ALA A 89 -4.54 2.40 -15.49
C ALA A 89 -5.32 2.35 -14.17
N TYR A 90 -4.73 1.71 -13.16
CA TYR A 90 -5.37 1.48 -11.87
C TYR A 90 -4.38 1.65 -10.72
N PHE A 91 -4.90 2.03 -9.56
CA PHE A 91 -4.21 1.97 -8.29
C PHE A 91 -4.67 0.75 -7.50
N ILE A 92 -3.71 -0.04 -7.04
CA ILE A 92 -3.92 -1.13 -6.10
C ILE A 92 -3.42 -0.68 -4.74
N ILE A 93 -4.26 -0.84 -3.73
CA ILE A 93 -3.97 -0.53 -2.33
C ILE A 93 -4.18 -1.80 -1.51
N ALA A 94 -3.10 -2.41 -1.04
CA ALA A 94 -3.16 -3.65 -0.27
C ALA A 94 -2.63 -3.45 1.14
N ARG A 95 -3.41 -3.90 2.13
CA ARG A 95 -2.93 -4.01 3.51
C ARG A 95 -2.06 -5.24 3.64
N VAL A 96 -0.93 -5.09 4.33
CA VAL A 96 -0.01 -6.18 4.62
C VAL A 96 0.32 -6.18 6.11
N ARG A 97 0.46 -7.38 6.66
CA ARG A 97 0.88 -7.60 8.04
C ARG A 97 2.22 -8.28 8.05
N GLN A 98 3.01 -7.96 9.06
CA GLN A 98 4.27 -8.63 9.30
C GLN A 98 4.00 -10.00 9.94
N THR A 99 4.44 -11.09 9.29
CA THR A 99 4.29 -12.47 9.78
C THR A 99 5.44 -12.89 10.67
N ARG A 100 6.61 -12.26 10.53
CA ARG A 100 7.75 -12.40 11.45
C ARG A 100 8.18 -11.01 11.92
N PRO A 101 7.83 -10.59 13.15
CA PRO A 101 8.14 -9.26 13.65
C PRO A 101 9.64 -9.13 13.94
N ALA A 102 10.34 -8.29 13.18
CA ALA A 102 11.71 -7.88 13.50
C ALA A 102 11.71 -6.71 14.50
N ASN A 103 10.71 -5.82 14.42
CA ASN A 103 10.53 -4.66 15.30
C ASN A 103 9.06 -4.22 15.29
N GLY A 104 8.28 -4.60 16.31
CA GLY A 104 7.01 -3.93 16.63
C GLY A 104 5.84 -4.12 15.65
N GLY A 105 5.74 -5.27 14.97
CA GLY A 105 4.52 -5.79 14.32
C GLY A 105 3.57 -4.73 13.76
N GLY A 106 3.92 -4.16 12.60
CA GLY A 106 3.12 -3.10 11.98
C GLY A 106 2.11 -3.62 10.94
N GLU A 107 0.97 -2.95 10.82
CA GLU A 107 0.13 -3.03 9.61
C GLU A 107 0.59 -1.93 8.64
N MET A 108 1.02 -2.35 7.46
CA MET A 108 1.46 -1.47 6.39
C MET A 108 0.44 -1.49 5.25
N VAL A 109 0.51 -0.45 4.42
CA VAL A 109 -0.26 -0.34 3.18
C VAL A 109 0.71 -0.16 2.03
N VAL A 110 0.60 -1.04 1.06
CA VAL A 110 1.24 -0.92 -0.24
C VAL A 110 0.28 -0.19 -1.17
N MET A 111 0.79 0.80 -1.88
CA MET A 111 0.10 1.41 -3.01
C MET A 111 0.97 1.21 -4.25
N GLN A 112 0.37 0.74 -5.35
CA GLN A 112 1.04 0.54 -6.62
C GLN A 112 0.10 0.93 -7.77
N ARG A 113 0.63 1.71 -8.71
CA ARG A 113 0.02 1.97 -10.02
C ARG A 113 0.32 0.80 -10.96
N VAL A 114 -0.69 0.35 -11.69
CA VAL A 114 -0.59 -0.73 -12.68
C VAL A 114 -1.33 -0.36 -13.95
N GLU A 115 -0.85 -0.85 -15.10
CA GLU A 115 -1.59 -0.79 -16.36
C GLU A 115 -2.12 -2.18 -16.70
N LEU A 116 -3.41 -2.24 -16.99
CA LEU A 116 -4.10 -3.43 -17.47
C LEU A 116 -4.28 -3.35 -18.98
N ARG A 117 -3.82 -4.39 -19.67
CA ARG A 117 -4.05 -4.59 -21.10
C ARG A 117 -4.39 -6.05 -21.37
N GLY A 118 -5.57 -6.38 -21.87
CA GLY A 118 -5.94 -7.74 -22.27
C GLY A 118 -5.98 -8.76 -21.13
N GLY A 119 -6.28 -8.35 -19.89
CA GLY A 119 -6.49 -9.26 -18.76
C GLY A 119 -5.25 -9.99 -18.25
N GLN A 120 -4.23 -9.23 -17.85
CA GLN A 120 -2.93 -9.75 -17.40
C GLN A 120 -2.87 -10.13 -15.92
N THR A 121 -1.98 -11.09 -15.62
CA THR A 121 -1.50 -11.34 -14.26
C THR A 121 -0.33 -10.41 -13.94
N ILE A 122 -0.45 -9.59 -12.90
CA ILE A 122 0.52 -8.58 -12.51
C ILE A 122 1.21 -8.99 -11.20
N ARG A 123 2.54 -9.00 -11.18
CA ARG A 123 3.28 -9.24 -9.94
C ARG A 123 3.45 -7.93 -9.17
N LEU A 124 2.83 -7.82 -8.00
CA LEU A 124 3.01 -6.68 -7.12
C LEU A 124 4.22 -6.93 -6.23
N THR A 125 5.27 -6.16 -6.46
CA THR A 125 6.42 -6.21 -5.58
C THR A 125 6.21 -5.22 -4.44
N LEU A 126 6.57 -5.58 -3.23
CA LEU A 126 6.70 -4.62 -2.12
C LEU A 126 8.03 -3.85 -2.25
N PRO A 127 8.04 -2.51 -2.25
CA PRO A 127 9.30 -1.78 -2.36
C PRO A 127 10.15 -2.07 -1.12
N GLN A 128 11.45 -2.28 -1.29
CA GLN A 128 12.36 -2.42 -0.15
C GLN A 128 12.37 -1.09 0.59
N GLY A 129 11.94 -1.12 1.84
CA GLY A 129 11.69 0.10 2.61
C GLY A 129 10.62 -0.16 3.65
N GLY A 130 10.97 -0.95 4.68
CA GLY A 130 10.29 -0.80 5.96
C GLY A 130 10.30 0.69 6.38
N PRO A 131 9.35 1.13 7.23
CA PRO A 131 9.44 2.49 7.77
C PRO A 131 10.85 2.66 8.33
N ALA A 132 11.54 3.74 7.93
CA ALA A 132 12.84 4.06 8.50
C ALA A 132 12.72 3.91 10.03
N PRO A 133 13.66 3.20 10.69
CA PRO A 133 13.62 3.06 12.14
C PRO A 133 13.39 4.45 12.72
N ARG A 134 12.39 4.60 13.62
CA ARG A 134 12.16 5.86 14.33
C ARG A 134 13.53 6.32 14.82
N GLN A 135 14.06 7.40 14.23
CA GLN A 135 15.26 8.01 14.76
C GLN A 135 14.93 8.33 16.22
N PRO A 136 15.71 7.87 17.20
CA PRO A 136 15.51 8.31 18.57
C PRO A 136 15.54 9.84 18.53
N ALA A 137 14.56 10.47 19.18
CA ALA A 137 14.50 11.91 19.29
C ALA A 137 15.89 12.41 19.67
N ARG A 138 16.49 13.27 18.82
CA ARG A 138 17.75 13.91 19.17
C ARG A 138 17.55 14.53 20.56
N PRO A 139 18.39 14.22 21.56
CA PRO A 139 18.29 14.89 22.84
C PRO A 139 18.38 16.40 22.55
N GLY A 140 17.37 17.13 23.02
CA GLY A 140 17.39 18.59 22.95
C GLY A 140 18.66 19.11 23.62
N PRO A 141 19.19 20.26 23.17
CA PRO A 141 20.41 20.80 23.76
C PRO A 141 20.22 20.97 25.26
N ALA A 142 21.16 20.40 26.04
CA ALA A 142 21.19 20.58 27.48
C ALA A 142 21.21 22.08 27.79
N ARG A 143 20.21 22.56 28.52
CA ARG A 143 20.24 23.93 29.05
C ARG A 143 21.29 23.99 30.16
N PRO A 144 22.27 24.90 30.09
CA PRO A 144 23.18 25.12 31.20
C PRO A 144 22.48 25.96 32.28
N ARG A 145 22.48 25.46 33.52
CA ARG A 145 22.73 26.23 34.76
C ARG A 145 22.79 25.29 35.96
#